data_AF-A0A8T1V2Y8-F1
#
_entry.id   AF-A0A8T1V2Y8-F1
#
_cell.length_a   1.000
_cell.length_b   1.000
_cell.length_c   1.000
_cell.angle_alpha   90.00
_cell.angle_beta   90.00
_cell.angle_gamma   90.00
#
_symmetry.space_group_name_H-M   'P 1'
#
loop_
_entity.id
_entity.type
_entity.pdbx_description
1 polymer ?
#
loop_
_entity_poly.entity_id
_entity_poly.type
_entity_poly.pdbx_seq_one_letter_code
_entity_poly.pdbx_strand_id
1 'polypeptide(L)'
;MKAAGDAPVGIALCENCRKPSHKRCSRCKAFAVCSEECMRIVWSRHEVDCNKVVEARKQVEQAEAHVSGVPCMIDPEALLRLNRRALDVYQKHDVDEPPGRGSNMDVNKKLAFFLDVLKAHDSSSPDNQSLPLAEKLLLNRRYNNTYRHAAETFTANEIARLQALMRTHCVGVGSR
;
A
#
# COMPACT_ATOMS: atom_id res chain seq x y z
N MET A 1 -12.80 -30.19 -8.42
CA MET A 1 -11.66 -29.33 -8.04
C MET A 1 -11.89 -27.96 -8.64
N LYS A 2 -12.34 -26.97 -7.86
CA LYS A 2 -12.60 -25.61 -8.38
C LYS A 2 -11.32 -24.78 -8.22
N ALA A 3 -10.87 -24.20 -9.32
CA ALA A 3 -9.78 -23.22 -9.34
C ALA A 3 -10.12 -22.07 -8.40
N ALA A 4 -9.26 -21.83 -7.41
CA ALA A 4 -9.30 -20.60 -6.63
C ALA A 4 -8.97 -19.45 -7.58
N GLY A 5 -9.99 -18.70 -7.98
CA GLY A 5 -9.83 -17.54 -8.85
C GLY A 5 -8.90 -16.52 -8.20
N ASP A 6 -7.87 -16.13 -8.94
CA ASP A 6 -7.00 -15.01 -8.61
C ASP A 6 -7.86 -13.76 -8.38
N ALA A 7 -7.90 -13.30 -7.13
CA ALA A 7 -8.50 -12.01 -6.80
C ALA A 7 -7.80 -10.90 -7.62
N PRO A 8 -8.53 -9.85 -8.07
CA PRO A 8 -7.98 -8.81 -8.91
C PRO A 8 -6.75 -8.17 -8.26
N VAL A 9 -5.60 -8.34 -8.93
CA VAL A 9 -4.30 -7.88 -8.42
C VAL A 9 -4.25 -6.36 -8.53
N GLY A 10 -4.35 -5.67 -7.38
CA GLY A 10 -4.13 -4.23 -7.30
C GLY A 10 -2.77 -3.84 -7.87
N ILE A 11 -2.75 -2.76 -8.66
CA ILE A 11 -1.53 -2.21 -9.29
C ILE A 11 -0.58 -1.73 -8.19
N ALA A 12 0.68 -2.18 -8.25
CA ALA A 12 1.76 -1.72 -7.39
C ALA A 12 3.02 -1.40 -8.22
N LEU A 13 3.91 -0.56 -7.70
CA LEU A 13 5.11 -0.15 -8.44
C LEU A 13 6.18 -1.26 -8.41
N CYS A 14 6.81 -1.52 -9.56
CA CYS A 14 7.92 -2.45 -9.67
C CYS A 14 9.08 -2.03 -8.76
N GLU A 15 9.60 -2.95 -7.94
CA GLU A 15 10.68 -2.66 -7.01
C GLU A 15 11.98 -2.24 -7.71
N ASN A 16 12.20 -2.66 -8.95
CA ASN A 16 13.37 -2.29 -9.73
C ASN A 16 13.17 -0.97 -10.50
N CYS A 17 12.26 -0.95 -11.47
CA CYS A 17 12.13 0.15 -12.43
C CYS A 17 10.98 1.12 -12.11
N ARG A 18 10.25 0.91 -11.00
CA ARG A 18 9.12 1.71 -10.54
C ARG A 18 7.93 1.84 -11.51
N LYS A 19 7.92 1.10 -12.62
CA LYS A 19 6.75 1.04 -13.51
C LYS A 19 5.58 0.32 -12.82
N PRO A 20 4.32 0.73 -13.06
CA PRO A 20 3.15 0.01 -12.58
C PRO A 20 3.17 -1.46 -12.99
N SER A 21 2.82 -2.35 -12.06
CA SER A 21 2.80 -3.78 -12.27
C SER A 21 1.64 -4.46 -11.57
N HIS A 22 1.02 -5.39 -12.29
CA HIS A 22 0.09 -6.38 -11.75
C HIS A 22 0.80 -7.68 -11.35
N LYS A 23 2.11 -7.78 -11.58
CA LYS A 23 2.90 -8.99 -11.31
C LYS A 23 3.59 -8.85 -9.96
N ARG A 24 3.60 -9.95 -9.20
CA ARG A 24 4.25 -10.04 -7.90
C ARG A 24 5.28 -11.15 -7.87
N CYS A 25 6.17 -11.10 -6.87
CA CYS A 25 7.04 -12.23 -6.57
C CYS A 25 6.23 -13.52 -6.42
N SER A 26 6.56 -14.55 -7.20
CA SER A 26 5.85 -15.84 -7.16
C SER A 26 6.00 -16.55 -5.83
N ARG A 27 7.13 -16.34 -5.12
CA ARG A 27 7.40 -16.94 -3.79
C ARG A 27 6.61 -16.24 -2.68
N CYS A 28 6.92 -14.97 -2.40
CA CYS A 28 6.35 -14.27 -1.25
C CYS A 28 5.01 -13.57 -1.55
N LYS A 29 4.70 -13.26 -2.81
CA LYS A 29 3.53 -12.48 -3.26
C LYS A 29 3.37 -11.09 -2.60
N ALA A 30 4.41 -10.61 -1.90
CA ALA A 30 4.38 -9.36 -1.11
C ALA A 30 4.88 -8.14 -1.91
N PHE A 31 5.79 -8.34 -2.86
CA PHE A 31 6.41 -7.27 -3.63
C PHE A 31 6.01 -7.35 -5.11
N ALA A 32 5.94 -6.20 -5.76
CA ALA A 32 5.61 -6.09 -7.18
C ALA A 32 6.86 -5.98 -8.05
N VAL A 33 6.85 -6.68 -9.18
CA VAL A 33 7.95 -6.69 -10.14
C VAL A 33 7.39 -6.87 -11.54
N CYS A 34 7.76 -5.99 -12.47
CA CYS A 34 7.13 -5.98 -13.80
C CYS A 34 7.65 -7.06 -14.77
N SER A 35 8.86 -7.56 -14.56
CA SER A 35 9.50 -8.56 -15.43
C SER A 35 10.46 -9.46 -14.64
N GLU A 36 10.79 -10.62 -15.20
CA GLU A 36 11.79 -11.52 -14.64
C GLU A 36 13.19 -10.86 -14.60
N GLU A 37 13.51 -10.05 -15.61
CA GLU A 37 14.73 -9.24 -15.62
C GLU A 37 14.81 -8.30 -14.41
N CYS A 38 13.73 -7.56 -14.14
CA CYS A 38 13.65 -6.72 -12.94
C CYS A 38 13.77 -7.55 -11.66
N MET A 39 13.27 -8.79 -11.65
CA MET A 39 13.40 -9.70 -10.52
C MET A 39 14.84 -10.12 -10.28
N ARG A 40 15.59 -10.46 -11.34
CA ARG A 40 17.01 -10.84 -11.20
C ARG A 40 17.85 -9.69 -10.66
N ILE A 41 17.59 -8.46 -11.09
CA ILE A 41 18.31 -7.27 -10.62
C ILE A 41 18.01 -6.98 -9.14
N VAL A 42 16.75 -7.08 -8.73
CA VAL A 42 16.33 -6.84 -7.33
C VAL A 42 16.58 -8.04 -6.42
N TRP A 43 16.94 -9.22 -6.95
CA TRP A 43 16.91 -10.47 -6.18
C TRP A 43 17.82 -10.43 -4.95
N SER A 44 19.06 -9.95 -5.07
CA SER A 44 20.03 -9.92 -3.97
C SER A 44 19.53 -9.16 -2.74
N ARG A 45 18.80 -8.05 -2.95
CA ARG A 45 18.15 -7.29 -1.86
C ARG A 45 16.80 -7.85 -1.45
N HIS A 46 16.06 -8.45 -2.39
CA HIS A 46 14.73 -8.99 -2.13
C HIS A 46 14.75 -10.33 -1.41
N GLU A 47 15.79 -11.16 -1.61
CA GLU A 47 15.86 -12.54 -1.14
C GLU A 47 15.67 -12.67 0.37
N VAL A 48 16.35 -11.81 1.15
CA VAL A 48 16.28 -11.83 2.61
C VAL A 48 14.84 -11.60 3.09
N ASP A 49 14.16 -10.59 2.54
CA ASP A 49 12.78 -10.27 2.89
C ASP A 49 11.80 -11.31 2.34
N CYS A 50 12.08 -11.86 1.15
CA CYS A 50 11.32 -12.93 0.54
C CYS A 50 11.31 -14.17 1.46
N ASN A 51 12.48 -14.59 1.94
CA ASN A 51 12.61 -15.73 2.84
C ASN A 51 11.88 -15.50 4.16
N LYS A 52 12.00 -14.31 4.77
CA LYS A 52 11.25 -13.96 5.99
C LYS A 52 9.73 -14.07 5.81
N VAL A 53 9.21 -13.56 4.70
CA VAL A 53 7.76 -13.64 4.40
C VAL A 53 7.31 -15.08 4.17
N VAL A 54 8.14 -15.89 3.50
CA VAL A 54 7.85 -17.31 3.27
C VAL A 54 7.86 -18.09 4.60
N GLU A 55 8.85 -17.89 5.45
CA GLU A 55 8.92 -18.57 6.76
C GLU A 55 7.78 -18.15 7.68
N ALA A 56 7.46 -16.85 7.72
CA ALA A 56 6.31 -16.37 8.49
C ALA A 56 4.98 -16.99 7.99
N ARG A 57 4.82 -17.22 6.68
CA ARG A 57 3.65 -17.94 6.15
C ARG A 57 3.59 -19.39 6.60
N LYS A 58 4.71 -20.11 6.54
CA LYS A 58 4.77 -21.51 7.02
C LYS A 58 4.40 -21.62 8.49
N GLN A 59 4.89 -20.72 9.33
CA GLN A 59 4.56 -20.68 10.76
C GLN A 59 3.07 -20.44 11.01
N VAL A 60 2.44 -19.59 10.19
CA VAL A 60 0.98 -19.33 10.27
C VAL A 60 0.17 -20.53 9.78
N GLU A 61 0.58 -21.19 8.69
CA GLU A 61 -0.07 -22.39 8.16
C GLU A 61 -0.02 -23.57 9.16
N GLN A 62 1.06 -23.69 9.93
CA GLN A 62 1.23 -24.73 10.94
C GLN A 62 0.43 -24.47 12.24
N ALA A 63 -0.06 -23.25 12.46
CA ALA A 63 -0.70 -22.85 13.72
C ALA A 63 -2.23 -23.04 13.74
N GLU A 64 -2.87 -23.56 12.69
CA GLU A 64 -4.34 -23.75 12.52
C GLU A 64 -5.24 -22.54 12.89
N ALA A 65 -4.66 -21.36 13.12
CA ALA A 65 -5.41 -20.13 13.30
C ALA A 65 -5.75 -19.57 11.92
N HIS A 66 -7.02 -19.67 11.54
CA HIS A 66 -7.57 -19.07 10.33
C HIS A 66 -7.49 -17.53 10.41
N VAL A 67 -6.30 -16.97 10.19
CA VAL A 67 -6.07 -15.53 10.07
C VAL A 67 -5.43 -15.28 8.71
N SER A 68 -6.21 -14.69 7.82
CA SER A 68 -5.71 -14.20 6.53
C SER A 68 -4.72 -13.04 6.76
N GLY A 69 -3.42 -13.36 6.68
CA GLY A 69 -2.31 -12.40 6.70
C GLY A 69 -1.23 -12.76 7.72
N VAL A 70 0.04 -12.60 7.33
CA VAL A 70 1.19 -12.70 8.25
C VAL A 70 0.97 -11.72 9.41
N PRO A 71 0.94 -12.16 10.68
CA PRO A 71 1.03 -11.27 11.82
C PRO A 71 2.46 -10.73 11.86
N CYS A 72 2.72 -9.65 11.13
CA CYS A 72 3.76 -8.74 11.59
C CYS A 72 3.24 -8.22 12.92
N MET A 73 3.81 -8.72 14.03
CA MET A 73 3.53 -8.22 15.37
C MET A 73 3.97 -6.75 15.38
N ILE A 74 3.02 -5.87 15.07
CA ILE A 74 3.18 -4.44 15.28
C ILE A 74 2.99 -4.22 16.76
N ASP A 75 3.98 -3.55 17.35
CA ASP A 75 3.88 -3.06 18.71
C ASP A 75 2.58 -2.24 18.88
N PRO A 76 1.75 -2.52 19.91
CA PRO A 76 0.47 -1.85 20.11
C PRO A 76 0.58 -0.32 20.14
N GLU A 77 1.64 0.22 20.74
CA GLU A 77 1.87 1.67 20.80
C GLU A 77 2.17 2.23 19.41
N ALA A 78 3.01 1.54 18.63
CA ALA A 78 3.23 1.89 17.23
C ALA A 78 1.93 1.85 16.39
N LEU A 79 1.06 0.86 16.60
CA LEU A 79 -0.24 0.78 15.93
C LEU A 79 -1.13 1.98 16.29
N LEU A 80 -1.22 2.32 17.58
CA LEU A 80 -1.99 3.47 18.08
C LEU A 80 -1.48 4.77 17.48
N ARG A 81 -0.16 4.98 17.46
CA ARG A 81 0.48 6.14 16.82
C ARG A 81 0.11 6.25 15.34
N LEU A 82 0.20 5.15 14.59
CA LEU A 82 -0.14 5.14 13.16
C LEU A 82 -1.64 5.35 12.91
N ASN A 83 -2.50 4.86 13.81
CA ASN A 83 -3.95 5.13 13.78
C ASN A 83 -4.24 6.61 14.02
N ARG A 84 -3.60 7.22 15.02
CA ARG A 84 -3.77 8.64 15.33
C ARG A 84 -3.41 9.53 14.13
N ARG A 85 -2.28 9.26 13.47
CA ARG A 85 -1.89 9.97 12.23
C ARG A 85 -2.93 9.87 11.12
N ALA A 86 -3.56 8.71 10.97
CA ALA A 86 -4.64 8.55 10.01
C ALA A 86 -5.87 9.38 10.42
N LEU A 87 -6.28 9.33 11.69
CA LEU A 87 -7.42 10.11 12.21
C LEU A 87 -7.20 11.62 12.10
N ASP A 88 -5.96 12.11 12.26
CA ASP A 88 -5.64 13.53 12.11
C ASP A 88 -5.95 14.03 10.68
N VAL A 89 -5.80 13.18 9.67
CA VAL A 89 -6.21 13.53 8.28
C VAL A 89 -7.73 13.63 8.15
N TYR A 90 -8.48 12.73 8.79
CA TYR A 90 -9.95 12.74 8.77
C TYR A 90 -10.47 14.01 9.45
N GLN A 91 -9.92 14.33 10.62
CA GLN A 91 -10.23 15.56 11.34
C GLN A 91 -9.87 16.82 10.54
N LYS A 92 -8.71 16.84 9.87
CA LYS A 92 -8.28 17.97 9.02
C LYS A 92 -9.28 18.27 7.90
N HIS A 93 -9.89 17.25 7.33
CA HIS A 93 -10.82 17.40 6.21
C HIS A 93 -12.29 17.44 6.64
N ASP A 94 -12.59 17.31 7.94
CA ASP A 94 -13.96 17.23 8.45
C ASP A 94 -14.75 16.10 7.76
N VAL A 95 -14.23 14.88 7.90
CA VAL A 95 -14.73 13.67 7.25
C VAL A 95 -14.76 12.54 8.26
N ASP A 96 -15.92 11.93 8.48
CA ASP A 96 -16.06 10.76 9.35
C ASP A 96 -15.73 9.45 8.62
N GLU A 97 -16.07 9.37 7.33
CA GLU A 97 -15.84 8.19 6.49
C GLU A 97 -15.28 8.58 5.11
N PRO A 98 -14.40 7.76 4.50
CA PRO A 98 -13.84 8.06 3.18
C PRO A 98 -14.93 8.30 2.14
N PRO A 99 -14.91 9.43 1.42
CA PRO A 99 -15.93 9.71 0.43
C PRO A 99 -15.90 8.66 -0.69
N GLY A 100 -17.07 8.13 -1.04
CA GLY A 100 -17.26 7.18 -2.13
C GLY A 100 -17.78 7.83 -3.42
N ARG A 101 -17.95 7.01 -4.46
CA ARG A 101 -18.60 7.42 -5.70
C ARG A 101 -20.02 7.90 -5.42
N GLY A 102 -20.40 9.06 -5.97
CA GLY A 102 -21.72 9.67 -5.74
C GLY A 102 -21.86 10.46 -4.43
N SER A 103 -20.81 10.57 -3.61
CA SER A 103 -20.80 11.47 -2.45
C SER A 103 -20.99 12.93 -2.89
N ASN A 104 -21.75 13.70 -2.10
CA ASN A 104 -21.98 15.13 -2.29
C ASN A 104 -20.75 16.01 -1.98
N MET A 105 -19.65 15.42 -1.52
CA MET A 105 -18.43 16.18 -1.23
C MET A 105 -17.83 16.77 -2.52
N ASP A 106 -17.39 18.02 -2.45
CA ASP A 106 -16.69 18.70 -3.54
C ASP A 106 -15.49 17.86 -4.04
N VAL A 107 -15.30 17.81 -5.36
CA VAL A 107 -14.27 16.99 -5.99
C VAL A 107 -12.87 17.42 -5.57
N ASN A 108 -12.61 18.72 -5.42
CA ASN A 108 -11.30 19.18 -4.98
C ASN A 108 -11.07 18.83 -3.51
N LYS A 109 -12.10 18.94 -2.66
CA LYS A 109 -12.04 18.48 -1.26
C LYS A 109 -11.75 16.97 -1.19
N LYS A 110 -12.42 16.14 -2.00
CA LYS A 110 -12.12 14.70 -2.11
C LYS A 110 -10.68 14.46 -2.53
N LEU A 111 -10.21 15.12 -3.60
CA LEU A 111 -8.84 14.96 -4.09
C LEU A 111 -7.79 15.32 -3.02
N ALA A 112 -8.02 16.42 -2.29
CA ALA A 112 -7.16 16.84 -1.19
C ALA A 112 -7.14 15.84 -0.04
N PHE A 113 -8.32 15.32 0.35
CA PHE A 113 -8.43 14.25 1.36
C PHE A 113 -7.62 13.02 0.96
N PHE A 114 -7.88 12.46 -0.24
CA PHE A 114 -7.18 11.26 -0.70
C PHE A 114 -5.67 11.48 -0.82
N LEU A 115 -5.23 12.65 -1.28
CA LEU A 115 -3.81 12.99 -1.35
C LEU A 115 -3.15 12.98 0.03
N ASP A 116 -3.78 13.59 1.04
CA ASP A 116 -3.24 13.64 2.40
C ASP A 116 -3.24 12.25 3.08
N VAL A 117 -4.27 11.44 2.84
CA VAL A 117 -4.28 10.04 3.30
C VAL A 117 -3.14 9.26 2.64
N LEU A 118 -2.91 9.43 1.34
CA LEU A 118 -1.81 8.76 0.63
C LEU A 118 -0.44 9.23 1.15
N LYS A 119 -0.24 10.52 1.43
CA LYS A 119 0.98 11.05 2.05
C LYS A 119 1.24 10.41 3.41
N ALA A 120 0.22 10.36 4.27
CA ALA A 120 0.35 9.80 5.62
C ALA A 120 0.77 8.32 5.58
N HIS A 121 0.35 7.58 4.54
CA HIS A 121 0.62 6.16 4.38
C HIS A 121 1.78 5.83 3.43
N ASP A 122 2.46 6.82 2.86
CA ASP A 122 3.58 6.59 1.98
C ASP A 122 4.79 6.11 2.79
N SER A 123 5.09 4.81 2.73
CA SER A 123 6.22 4.21 3.46
C SER A 123 7.58 4.69 2.97
N SER A 124 7.63 5.34 1.81
CA SER A 124 8.85 5.88 1.20
C SER A 124 9.09 7.35 1.51
N SER A 125 8.11 8.03 2.14
CA SER A 125 8.27 9.42 2.59
C SER A 125 9.40 9.54 3.62
N PRO A 126 10.05 10.73 3.73
CA PRO A 126 11.07 10.98 4.73
C PRO A 126 10.65 10.63 6.16
N ASP A 127 9.36 10.84 6.48
CA ASP A 127 8.80 10.57 7.81
C ASP A 127 8.60 9.08 8.11
N ASN A 128 8.51 8.23 7.08
CA ASN A 128 8.18 6.81 7.23
C ASN A 128 9.31 5.86 6.76
N GLN A 129 10.27 6.36 5.98
CA GLN A 129 11.33 5.54 5.37
C GLN A 129 12.27 4.88 6.39
N SER A 130 12.35 5.38 7.62
CA SER A 130 13.16 4.81 8.70
C SER A 130 12.38 3.84 9.60
N LEU A 131 11.06 3.71 9.43
CA LEU A 131 10.23 2.89 10.30
C LEU A 131 10.59 1.39 10.19
N PRO A 132 10.33 0.60 11.25
CA PRO A 132 10.44 -0.85 11.22
C PRO A 132 9.65 -1.48 10.07
N LEU A 133 10.10 -2.65 9.60
CA LEU A 133 9.49 -3.36 8.47
C LEU A 133 7.99 -3.62 8.69
N ALA A 134 7.59 -4.01 9.90
CA ALA A 134 6.19 -4.27 10.25
C ALA A 134 5.30 -3.04 10.01
N GLU A 135 5.75 -1.86 10.46
CA GLU A 135 5.05 -0.59 10.26
C GLU A 135 4.99 -0.22 8.77
N LYS A 136 6.10 -0.34 8.04
CA LYS A 136 6.14 -0.08 6.60
C LYS A 136 5.17 -0.98 5.82
N LEU A 137 5.05 -2.25 6.19
CA LEU A 137 4.11 -3.18 5.56
C LEU A 137 2.65 -2.78 5.84
N LEU A 138 2.34 -2.32 7.06
CA LEU A 138 1.02 -1.78 7.38
C LEU A 138 0.71 -0.50 6.59
N LEU A 139 1.66 0.44 6.53
CA LEU A 139 1.53 1.67 5.76
C LEU A 139 1.29 1.37 4.28
N ASN A 140 2.08 0.47 3.69
CA ASN A 140 1.89 0.01 2.30
C ASN A 140 0.52 -0.62 2.07
N ARG A 141 0.02 -1.43 3.02
CA ARG A 141 -1.34 -1.98 2.94
C ARG A 141 -2.39 -0.87 2.92
N ARG A 142 -2.28 0.12 3.81
CA ARG A 142 -3.21 1.26 3.90
C ARG A 142 -3.14 2.16 2.68
N TYR A 143 -1.94 2.44 2.18
CA TYR A 143 -1.71 3.20 0.95
C TYR A 143 -2.39 2.53 -0.23
N ASN A 144 -2.14 1.23 -0.45
CA ASN A 144 -2.73 0.48 -1.57
C ASN A 144 -4.26 0.41 -1.47
N ASN A 145 -4.80 0.23 -0.26
CA ASN A 145 -6.24 0.24 -0.04
C ASN A 145 -6.84 1.62 -0.35
N THR A 146 -6.20 2.69 0.10
CA THR A 146 -6.63 4.07 -0.17
C THR A 146 -6.61 4.38 -1.66
N TYR A 147 -5.53 4.01 -2.36
CA TYR A 147 -5.40 4.25 -3.79
C TYR A 147 -6.44 3.46 -4.60
N ARG A 148 -6.72 2.22 -4.21
CA ARG A 148 -7.81 1.43 -4.81
C ARG A 148 -9.16 2.08 -4.57
N HIS A 149 -9.46 2.52 -3.35
CA HIS A 149 -10.70 3.23 -3.03
C HIS A 149 -10.84 4.53 -3.84
N ALA A 150 -9.73 5.26 -4.04
CA ALA A 150 -9.70 6.44 -4.91
C ALA A 150 -10.05 6.07 -6.36
N ALA A 151 -9.47 5.00 -6.90
CA ALA A 151 -9.74 4.54 -8.27
C ALA A 151 -11.21 4.10 -8.47
N GLU A 152 -11.85 3.56 -7.43
CA GLU A 152 -13.28 3.20 -7.45
C GLU A 152 -14.18 4.44 -7.29
N THR A 153 -13.71 5.46 -6.57
CA THR A 153 -14.45 6.70 -6.26
C THR A 153 -14.44 7.70 -7.41
N PHE A 154 -13.29 7.92 -8.03
CA PHE A 154 -13.07 8.97 -9.02
C PHE A 154 -13.38 8.53 -10.46
N THR A 155 -13.61 9.51 -11.32
CA THR A 155 -13.56 9.35 -12.79
C THR A 155 -12.10 9.23 -13.27
N ALA A 156 -11.91 8.83 -14.53
CA ALA A 156 -10.57 8.75 -15.12
C ALA A 156 -9.84 10.10 -15.14
N ASN A 157 -10.55 11.21 -15.37
CA ASN A 157 -9.95 12.54 -15.36
C ASN A 157 -9.54 12.98 -13.95
N GLU A 158 -10.38 12.69 -12.96
CA GLU A 158 -10.08 12.99 -11.55
C GLU A 158 -8.93 12.13 -11.02
N ILE A 159 -8.84 10.86 -11.40
CA ILE A 159 -7.70 10.03 -10.99
C ILE A 159 -6.39 10.51 -11.63
N ALA A 160 -6.42 10.99 -12.88
CA ALA A 160 -5.26 11.60 -13.51
C ALA A 160 -4.83 12.89 -12.78
N ARG A 161 -5.79 13.69 -12.30
CA ARG A 161 -5.52 14.85 -11.43
C ARG A 161 -4.89 14.44 -10.10
N LEU A 162 -5.41 13.40 -9.44
CA LEU A 162 -4.82 12.88 -8.20
C LEU A 162 -3.37 12.42 -8.43
N GLN A 163 -3.11 11.66 -9.50
CA GLN A 163 -1.76 11.22 -9.85
C GLN A 163 -0.81 12.39 -10.15
N ALA A 164 -1.30 13.46 -10.79
CA ALA A 164 -0.51 14.66 -11.01
C ALA A 164 -0.13 15.33 -9.68
N LEU A 165 -1.10 15.47 -8.76
CA LEU A 165 -0.84 15.98 -7.41
C LEU A 165 0.17 15.11 -6.65
N MET A 166 0.03 13.78 -6.71
CA MET A 166 0.98 12.85 -6.10
C MET A 166 2.41 13.08 -6.61
N ARG A 167 2.59 13.26 -7.93
CA ARG A 167 3.90 13.57 -8.52
C ARG A 167 4.45 14.91 -8.03
N THR A 168 3.64 15.96 -8.00
CA THR A 168 4.04 17.29 -7.52
C THR A 168 4.47 17.25 -6.05
N HIS A 169 3.84 16.40 -5.25
CA HIS A 169 4.14 16.26 -3.82
C HIS A 169 5.08 15.08 -3.49
N CYS A 170 5.73 14.46 -4.49
CA CYS A 170 6.64 13.33 -4.33
C CYS A 170 6.04 12.12 -3.57
N VAL A 171 4.72 11.92 -3.65
CA VAL A 171 4.02 10.81 -2.98
C VAL A 171 4.16 9.54 -3.80
N GLY A 172 4.62 8.46 -3.16
CA GLY A 172 4.93 7.18 -3.81
C GLY A 172 6.20 7.24 -4.66
N VAL A 173 7.00 8.30 -4.52
CA VAL A 173 8.30 8.46 -5.17
C VAL A 173 9.36 8.11 -4.14
N GLY A 174 9.88 6.88 -4.17
CA GLY A 174 10.95 6.49 -3.27
C GLY A 174 12.16 7.44 -3.39
N SER A 175 12.72 7.85 -2.25
CA SER A 175 13.94 8.66 -2.16
C SER A 175 14.99 8.15 -3.15
N ARG A 176 15.47 9.05 -4.02
CA ARG A 176 16.55 8.75 -4.97
C ARG A 176 17.87 8.52 -4.26
#